data_AF-A0A964QEW4-F1
#
_entry.id   AF-A0A964QEW4-F1
#
_cell.length_a   1.000
_cell.length_b   1.000
_cell.length_c   1.000
_cell.angle_alpha   90.00
_cell.angle_beta   90.00
_cell.angle_gamma   90.00
#
_symmetry.space_group_name_H-M   'P 1'
#
loop_
_entity.id
_entity.type
_entity.pdbx_description
1 polymer ?
#
loop_
_entity_poly.entity_id
_entity_poly.type
_entity_poly.pdbx_seq_one_letter_code
_entity_poly.pdbx_strand_id
1 'polypeptide(L)'
;MTRALSLGSVLVLTLGWSCASVPPADPAVGCYQFERNAWARTLGLPWGLVLEDAGLGTGWPLLADRTDVRRAATATSPTQRADHPLGYWAPAAGDSIEVGHPGGGGLVLTLARSGRDLIGRGVAAGDAVPLGGASGPRAPVTVVARRVLCDAS
;
A
#
# COMPACT_ATOMS: atom_id res chain seq x y z
N MET A 1 -38.73 -30.83 59.37
CA MET A 1 -39.30 -31.00 58.01
C MET A 1 -40.23 -29.79 57.84
N THR A 2 -39.93 -28.77 57.04
CA THR A 2 -39.98 -28.76 55.57
C THR A 2 -39.20 -27.53 55.05
N ARG A 3 -38.39 -27.72 54.00
CA ARG A 3 -37.72 -26.65 53.24
C ARG A 3 -38.71 -25.95 52.31
N ALA A 4 -38.53 -24.65 52.04
CA ALA A 4 -38.98 -24.03 50.80
C ALA A 4 -38.01 -22.91 50.39
N LEU A 5 -37.28 -23.16 49.29
CA LEU A 5 -36.52 -22.18 48.51
C LEU A 5 -37.48 -21.43 47.58
N SER A 6 -37.23 -20.14 47.32
CA SER A 6 -37.66 -19.43 46.09
C SER A 6 -36.70 -18.24 45.88
N LEU A 7 -35.60 -18.44 45.14
CA LEU A 7 -35.41 -18.10 43.73
C LEU A 7 -35.45 -16.59 43.46
N GLY A 8 -34.24 -16.04 43.35
CA GLY A 8 -33.98 -14.65 42.98
C GLY A 8 -34.14 -14.39 41.48
N SER A 9 -34.23 -13.09 41.17
CA SER A 9 -34.11 -12.57 39.81
C SER A 9 -33.03 -11.49 39.84
N VAL A 10 -31.84 -11.81 39.35
CA VAL A 10 -30.79 -10.83 39.07
C VAL A 10 -30.97 -10.38 37.63
N LEU A 11 -31.46 -9.16 37.45
CA LEU A 11 -31.58 -8.51 36.15
C LEU A 11 -30.18 -8.02 35.74
N VAL A 12 -29.49 -8.77 34.88
CA VAL A 12 -28.21 -8.34 34.29
C VAL A 12 -28.51 -7.45 33.08
N LEU A 13 -28.30 -6.15 33.24
CA LEU A 13 -28.26 -5.18 32.15
C LEU A 13 -26.96 -5.38 31.37
N THR A 14 -27.01 -6.16 30.29
CA THR A 14 -25.93 -6.20 29.29
C THR A 14 -26.02 -4.93 28.45
N LEU A 15 -25.26 -3.90 28.84
CA LEU A 15 -24.89 -2.80 27.96
C LEU A 15 -24.07 -3.39 26.81
N GLY A 16 -24.73 -3.59 25.67
CA GLY A 16 -24.10 -3.97 24.41
C GLY A 16 -23.17 -2.86 23.96
N TRP A 17 -21.91 -2.93 24.39
CA TRP A 17 -20.83 -2.19 23.78
C TRP A 17 -20.60 -2.81 22.41
N SER A 18 -21.31 -2.32 21.41
CA SER A 18 -20.95 -2.55 20.02
C SER A 18 -19.64 -1.82 19.77
N CYS A 19 -18.53 -2.44 20.16
CA CYS A 19 -17.23 -2.15 19.57
C CYS A 19 -17.38 -2.49 18.09
N ALA A 20 -17.77 -1.49 17.29
CA ALA A 20 -17.56 -1.53 15.86
C ALA A 20 -16.09 -1.88 15.67
N SER A 21 -15.85 -3.09 15.22
CA SER A 21 -14.52 -3.57 14.89
C SER A 21 -14.12 -2.75 13.68
N VAL A 22 -13.45 -1.61 13.91
CA VAL A 22 -12.77 -0.89 12.84
C VAL A 22 -11.82 -1.94 12.27
N PRO A 23 -12.01 -2.42 11.03
CA PRO A 23 -11.06 -3.35 10.44
C PRO A 23 -9.70 -2.66 10.54
N PRO A 24 -8.64 -3.36 10.97
CA PRO A 24 -7.33 -2.74 11.07
C PRO A 24 -7.03 -2.12 9.71
N ALA A 25 -6.89 -0.79 9.66
CA ALA A 25 -6.45 -0.11 8.46
C ALA A 25 -5.19 -0.82 7.98
N ASP A 26 -5.18 -1.24 6.71
CA ASP A 26 -4.05 -1.99 6.18
C ASP A 26 -2.77 -1.19 6.49
N PRO A 27 -1.80 -1.75 7.23
CA PRO A 27 -0.71 -0.95 7.78
C PRO A 27 0.20 -0.34 6.70
N ALA A 28 0.04 -0.74 5.44
CA ALA A 28 0.69 -0.12 4.30
C ALA A 28 0.05 1.20 3.85
N VAL A 29 -1.17 1.54 4.27
CA VAL A 29 -1.83 2.78 3.85
C VAL A 29 -1.08 4.01 4.41
N GLY A 30 -0.82 4.98 3.53
CA GLY A 30 -0.17 6.24 3.88
C GLY A 30 0.79 6.76 2.82
N CYS A 31 1.59 7.74 3.22
CA CYS A 31 2.52 8.44 2.36
C CYS A 31 3.96 8.02 2.66
N TYR A 32 4.71 7.75 1.60
CA TYR A 32 6.07 7.26 1.68
C TYR A 32 6.99 8.08 0.77
N GLN A 33 8.12 8.52 1.29
CA GLN A 33 9.17 9.17 0.50
C GLN A 33 10.23 8.18 0.12
N PHE A 34 10.69 8.20 -1.12
CA PHE A 34 11.93 7.52 -1.48
C PHE A 34 13.08 8.33 -0.89
N GLU A 35 13.60 7.90 0.26
CA GLU A 35 14.78 8.51 0.87
C GLU A 35 15.94 8.51 -0.15
N ARG A 36 16.97 9.34 0.04
CA ARG A 36 18.10 9.58 -0.90
C ARG A 36 18.99 8.36 -1.20
N ASN A 37 18.42 7.18 -1.31
CA ASN A 37 19.00 6.02 -1.94
C ASN A 37 19.41 6.37 -3.38
N ALA A 38 20.72 6.37 -3.63
CA ALA A 38 21.28 6.62 -4.96
C ALA A 38 20.71 5.64 -6.00
N TRP A 39 20.35 4.42 -5.59
CA TRP A 39 19.78 3.41 -6.47
C TRP A 39 18.32 3.68 -6.84
N ALA A 40 17.52 4.27 -5.94
CA ALA A 40 16.16 4.71 -6.28
C ALA A 40 16.18 5.76 -7.41
N ARG A 41 17.19 6.64 -7.40
CA ARG A 41 17.41 7.62 -8.48
C ARG A 41 17.75 6.96 -9.82
N THR A 42 18.45 5.82 -9.83
CA THR A 42 18.74 5.09 -11.08
C THR A 42 17.50 4.49 -11.75
N LEU A 43 16.40 4.32 -11.00
CA LEU A 43 15.09 3.94 -11.55
C LEU A 43 14.25 5.15 -11.99
N GLY A 44 14.72 6.38 -11.78
CA GLY A 44 13.89 7.57 -11.99
C GLY A 44 12.67 7.63 -11.05
N LEU A 45 12.78 7.05 -9.84
CA LEU A 45 11.71 7.16 -8.86
C LEU A 45 11.46 8.64 -8.52
N PRO A 46 10.18 9.06 -8.40
CA PRO A 46 9.78 10.42 -8.06
C PRO A 46 10.06 10.71 -6.58
N TRP A 47 9.47 11.77 -6.02
CA TRP A 47 9.65 12.10 -4.60
C TRP A 47 9.16 10.99 -3.66
N GLY A 48 8.04 10.34 -4.00
CA GLY A 48 7.45 9.32 -3.15
C GLY A 48 6.30 8.57 -3.80
N LEU A 49 5.58 7.83 -2.97
CA LEU A 49 4.36 7.11 -3.32
C LEU A 49 3.31 7.31 -2.23
N VAL A 50 2.03 7.24 -2.61
CA VAL A 50 0.90 7.24 -1.69
C VAL A 50 0.11 5.96 -1.89
N LEU A 51 -0.11 5.21 -0.82
CA LEU A 51 -0.90 3.98 -0.81
C LEU A 51 -2.27 4.32 -0.21
N GLU A 52 -3.32 4.18 -0.99
CA GLU A 52 -4.69 4.50 -0.62
C GLU A 52 -5.48 3.21 -0.35
N ASP A 53 -6.42 3.26 0.60
CA ASP A 53 -7.42 2.21 0.78
C ASP A 53 -8.64 2.45 -0.11
N ALA A 54 -8.39 2.56 -1.41
CA ALA A 54 -9.41 2.77 -2.42
C ALA A 54 -9.25 1.72 -3.53
N GLY A 55 -10.36 1.16 -3.99
CA GLY A 55 -10.34 0.27 -5.15
C GLY A 55 -9.85 1.01 -6.41
N LEU A 56 -9.37 0.25 -7.38
CA LEU A 56 -9.07 0.80 -8.70
C LEU A 56 -10.37 1.23 -9.40
N GLY A 57 -10.43 2.49 -9.85
CA GLY A 57 -11.55 2.98 -10.65
C GLY A 57 -11.65 2.32 -12.04
N THR A 58 -12.63 2.73 -12.83
CA THR A 58 -12.97 2.12 -14.15
C THR A 58 -11.94 2.34 -15.27
N GLY A 59 -10.71 2.75 -14.97
CA GLY A 59 -9.64 3.03 -15.93
C GLY A 59 -8.61 1.91 -16.13
N TRP A 60 -8.76 0.77 -15.43
CA TRP A 60 -7.67 -0.20 -15.27
C TRP A 60 -8.08 -1.63 -15.67
N PRO A 61 -8.40 -1.89 -16.95
CA PRO A 61 -9.00 -3.16 -17.39
C PRO A 61 -8.12 -4.38 -17.13
N LEU A 62 -6.79 -4.25 -17.15
CA LEU A 62 -5.85 -5.35 -16.91
C LEU A 62 -5.85 -5.85 -15.46
N LEU A 63 -6.39 -5.07 -14.52
CA LEU A 63 -6.48 -5.42 -13.10
C LEU A 63 -7.93 -5.53 -12.62
N ALA A 64 -8.91 -5.44 -13.52
CA ALA A 64 -10.33 -5.33 -13.17
C ALA A 64 -10.86 -6.54 -12.39
N ASP A 65 -10.33 -7.74 -12.64
CA ASP A 65 -10.75 -8.97 -11.97
C ASP A 65 -10.04 -9.21 -10.63
N ARG A 66 -9.09 -8.35 -10.23
CA ARG A 66 -8.34 -8.47 -8.98
C ARG A 66 -8.97 -7.63 -7.87
N THR A 67 -9.60 -8.28 -6.90
CA THR A 67 -10.28 -7.63 -5.77
C THR A 67 -9.32 -7.16 -4.66
N ASP A 68 -8.07 -7.63 -4.67
CA ASP A 68 -7.04 -7.31 -3.69
C ASP A 68 -6.23 -6.05 -4.05
N VAL A 69 -6.42 -5.52 -5.27
CA VAL A 69 -5.67 -4.38 -5.77
C VAL A 69 -6.34 -3.08 -5.36
N ARG A 70 -5.50 -2.16 -4.88
CA ARG A 70 -5.86 -0.84 -4.38
C ARG A 70 -5.10 0.24 -5.14
N ARG A 71 -5.56 1.48 -5.01
CA ARG A 71 -4.95 2.63 -5.68
C ARG A 71 -3.65 3.02 -5.02
N ALA A 72 -2.62 3.20 -5.85
CA ALA A 72 -1.41 3.93 -5.49
C ALA A 72 -1.30 5.17 -6.36
N ALA A 73 -0.74 6.24 -5.82
CA ALA A 73 -0.39 7.43 -6.58
C ALA A 73 1.11 7.70 -6.46
N THR A 74 1.69 8.22 -7.53
CA THR A 74 3.01 8.84 -7.49
C THR A 74 2.92 10.16 -6.74
N ALA A 75 3.80 10.36 -5.75
CA ALA A 75 4.00 11.68 -5.18
C ALA A 75 5.18 12.37 -5.87
N THR A 76 4.92 13.50 -6.54
CA THR A 76 5.94 14.31 -7.23
C THR A 76 6.53 15.39 -6.32
N SER A 77 5.83 15.73 -5.24
CA SER A 77 6.26 16.62 -4.16
C SER A 77 5.51 16.26 -2.87
N PRO A 78 5.76 16.92 -1.73
CA PRO A 78 4.97 16.71 -0.51
C PRO A 78 3.45 16.84 -0.73
N THR A 79 3.03 17.76 -1.58
CA THR A 79 1.61 18.11 -1.80
C THR A 79 1.07 17.75 -3.19
N GLN A 80 1.92 17.37 -4.14
CA GLN A 80 1.49 17.03 -5.50
C GLN A 80 1.52 15.52 -5.76
N ARG A 81 0.56 15.07 -6.57
CA ARG A 81 0.33 13.66 -6.93
C ARG A 81 0.16 13.53 -8.45
N ALA A 82 0.50 12.35 -8.98
CA ALA A 82 0.31 11.96 -10.37
C ALA A 82 -0.01 10.45 -10.46
N ASP A 83 -0.60 10.01 -11.58
CA ASP A 83 -0.97 8.60 -11.80
C ASP A 83 0.17 7.75 -12.41
N HIS A 84 1.32 8.37 -12.70
CA HIS A 84 2.50 7.72 -13.29
C HIS A 84 3.77 8.11 -12.53
N PRO A 85 4.79 7.24 -12.40
CA PRO A 85 4.87 5.89 -12.95
C PRO A 85 4.27 4.79 -12.04
N LEU A 86 3.48 5.13 -11.01
CA LEU A 86 2.82 4.20 -10.10
C LEU A 86 1.32 4.47 -10.10
N GLY A 87 0.49 3.43 -10.12
CA GLY A 87 -0.98 3.53 -10.19
C GLY A 87 -1.75 2.53 -9.32
N TYR A 88 -1.11 1.43 -8.89
CA TYR A 88 -1.74 0.46 -7.99
C TYR A 88 -0.78 -0.06 -6.92
N TRP A 89 -1.35 -0.63 -5.87
CA TRP A 89 -0.66 -1.55 -4.98
C TRP A 89 -1.54 -2.74 -4.61
N ALA A 90 -0.91 -3.85 -4.25
CA ALA A 90 -1.59 -5.03 -3.74
C ALA A 90 -0.76 -5.69 -2.64
N PRO A 91 -1.41 -6.34 -1.65
CA PRO A 91 -0.72 -7.25 -0.76
C PRO A 91 -0.01 -8.37 -1.55
N ALA A 92 1.19 -8.72 -1.11
CA ALA A 92 1.94 -9.87 -1.60
C ALA A 92 2.25 -10.83 -0.43
N ALA A 93 3.02 -11.88 -0.68
CA ALA A 93 3.32 -12.86 0.36
C ALA A 93 4.01 -12.22 1.59
N GLY A 94 3.50 -12.54 2.78
CA GLY A 94 3.98 -12.00 4.06
C GLY A 94 3.61 -10.53 4.26
N ASP A 95 4.56 -9.73 4.78
CA ASP A 95 4.43 -8.27 4.93
C ASP A 95 4.88 -7.51 3.68
N SER A 96 4.86 -8.17 2.53
CA SER A 96 5.28 -7.58 1.26
C SER A 96 4.10 -6.94 0.55
N ILE A 97 4.38 -5.90 -0.22
CA ILE A 97 3.45 -5.30 -1.16
C ILE A 97 4.08 -5.25 -2.54
N GLU A 98 3.23 -5.32 -3.55
CA GLU A 98 3.56 -4.97 -4.92
C GLU A 98 3.03 -3.56 -5.20
N VAL A 99 3.81 -2.72 -5.86
CA VAL A 99 3.37 -1.41 -6.37
C VAL A 99 3.74 -1.34 -7.84
N GLY A 100 2.82 -0.91 -8.70
CA GLY A 100 3.07 -0.92 -10.13
C GLY A 100 2.22 0.07 -10.92
N HIS A 101 2.42 0.10 -12.23
CA HIS A 101 1.53 0.75 -13.18
C HIS A 101 0.89 -0.29 -14.11
N PRO A 102 -0.43 -0.35 -14.21
CA PRO A 102 -1.14 -1.43 -14.91
C PRO A 102 -0.95 -1.38 -16.43
N GLY A 103 -0.60 -0.23 -17.02
CA GLY A 103 -0.32 -0.08 -18.46
C GLY A 103 0.94 -0.80 -18.95
N GLY A 104 1.69 -1.48 -18.08
CA GLY A 104 2.82 -2.33 -18.48
C GLY A 104 4.16 -1.59 -18.65
N GLY A 105 4.25 -0.32 -18.29
CA GLY A 105 5.49 0.43 -18.43
C GLY A 105 5.85 1.47 -17.37
N GLY A 106 5.39 1.23 -16.14
CA GLY A 106 5.87 1.97 -14.98
C GLY A 106 7.05 1.31 -14.26
N LEU A 107 7.11 1.58 -12.96
CA LEU A 107 8.03 0.95 -12.04
C LEU A 107 7.30 -0.14 -11.26
N VAL A 108 7.87 -1.33 -11.18
CA VAL A 108 7.36 -2.40 -10.32
C VAL A 108 8.23 -2.47 -9.07
N LEU A 109 7.61 -2.32 -7.92
CA LEU A 109 8.26 -2.38 -6.61
C LEU A 109 7.70 -3.58 -5.83
N THR A 110 8.58 -4.36 -5.22
CA THR A 110 8.22 -5.36 -4.22
C THR A 110 8.87 -4.96 -2.91
N LEU A 111 8.08 -4.49 -1.95
CA LEU A 111 8.58 -3.88 -0.71
C LEU A 111 8.02 -4.61 0.50
N ALA A 112 8.85 -4.90 1.49
CA ALA A 112 8.44 -5.46 2.77
C ALA A 112 8.48 -4.39 3.86
N ARG A 113 7.60 -4.52 4.86
CA ARG A 113 7.61 -3.64 6.02
C ARG A 113 8.90 -3.83 6.84
N SER A 114 9.53 -2.72 7.20
CA SER A 114 10.68 -2.67 8.11
C SER A 114 10.52 -1.48 9.06
N GLY A 115 9.98 -1.76 10.25
CA GLY A 115 9.59 -0.71 11.20
C GLY A 115 8.53 0.21 10.62
N ARG A 116 8.88 1.48 10.40
CA ARG A 116 8.00 2.46 9.73
C ARG A 116 8.19 2.50 8.22
N ASP A 117 9.23 1.90 7.69
CA ASP A 117 9.63 2.03 6.30
C ASP A 117 9.18 0.82 5.48
N LEU A 118 9.20 0.99 4.17
CA LEU A 118 9.05 -0.08 3.19
C LEU A 118 10.39 -0.27 2.49
N ILE A 119 10.93 -1.48 2.53
CA ILE A 119 12.25 -1.80 1.97
C ILE A 119 12.13 -3.00 1.07
N GLY A 120 12.71 -2.93 -0.12
CA GLY A 120 12.73 -4.07 -1.00
C GLY A 120 13.36 -3.77 -2.33
N ARG A 121 12.77 -4.30 -3.39
CA ARG A 121 13.35 -4.30 -4.73
C ARG A 121 12.49 -3.49 -5.69
N GLY A 122 13.13 -2.76 -6.60
CA GLY A 122 12.48 -2.05 -7.69
C GLY A 122 13.05 -2.45 -9.04
N VAL A 123 12.18 -2.50 -10.05
CA VAL A 123 12.52 -2.77 -11.45
C VAL A 123 11.75 -1.78 -12.32
N ALA A 124 12.43 -1.19 -13.30
CA ALA A 124 11.76 -0.41 -14.35
C ALA A 124 11.33 -1.33 -15.50
N ALA A 125 10.09 -1.15 -15.96
CA ALA A 125 9.48 -1.90 -17.05
C ALA A 125 8.89 -0.95 -18.09
N GLY A 126 8.64 -1.43 -19.32
CA GLY A 126 8.02 -0.69 -20.42
C GLY A 126 8.54 0.75 -20.61
N ASP A 127 7.67 1.77 -20.55
CA ASP A 127 8.01 3.17 -20.81
C ASP A 127 8.88 3.86 -19.74
N ALA A 128 9.02 3.28 -18.55
CA ALA A 128 9.96 3.73 -17.52
C ALA A 128 11.41 3.30 -17.82
N VAL A 129 11.64 2.52 -18.86
CA VAL A 129 12.97 2.16 -19.37
C VAL A 129 13.48 3.33 -20.22
N PRO A 130 14.60 4.01 -19.85
CA PRO A 130 15.15 5.07 -20.67
C PRO A 130 15.46 4.62 -22.11
N LEU A 131 15.26 5.52 -23.08
CA LEU A 131 15.64 5.32 -24.48
C LEU A 131 17.11 4.92 -24.58
N GLY A 132 17.40 3.81 -25.27
CA GLY A 132 18.75 3.22 -25.37
C GLY A 132 19.15 2.33 -24.19
N GLY A 133 18.27 2.13 -23.21
CA GLY A 133 18.46 1.12 -22.17
C GLY A 133 18.45 -0.30 -22.74
N ALA A 134 19.26 -1.19 -22.15
CA ALA A 134 19.29 -2.59 -22.57
C ALA A 134 17.89 -3.22 -22.49
N SER A 135 17.46 -3.82 -23.60
CA SER A 135 16.29 -4.70 -23.66
C SER A 135 16.61 -6.03 -22.99
N GLY A 136 15.88 -6.39 -21.94
CA GLY A 136 16.07 -7.64 -21.19
C GLY A 136 15.78 -7.50 -19.69
N PRO A 137 15.89 -8.58 -18.91
CA PRO A 137 15.66 -8.56 -17.47
C PRO A 137 16.62 -7.58 -16.78
N ARG A 138 16.08 -6.55 -16.13
CA ARG A 138 16.89 -5.63 -15.33
C ARG A 138 17.17 -6.23 -13.96
N ALA A 139 18.39 -6.04 -13.48
CA ALA A 139 18.74 -6.36 -12.11
C ALA A 139 17.85 -5.52 -11.16
N PRO A 140 17.17 -6.14 -10.19
CA PRO A 140 16.42 -5.39 -9.20
C PRO A 140 17.36 -4.53 -8.37
N VAL A 141 16.97 -3.27 -8.11
CA VAL A 141 17.71 -2.40 -7.21
C VAL A 141 17.02 -2.31 -5.86
N THR A 142 17.79 -2.13 -4.80
CA THR A 142 17.22 -1.91 -3.47
C THR A 142 16.56 -0.53 -3.41
N VAL A 143 15.30 -0.50 -2.96
CA VAL A 143 14.50 0.71 -2.76
C VAL A 143 14.10 0.78 -1.28
N VAL A 144 14.18 1.99 -0.72
CA VAL A 144 13.73 2.31 0.64
C VAL A 144 12.74 3.45 0.53
N ALA A 145 11.52 3.24 1.02
CA ALA A 145 10.47 4.24 1.09
C ALA A 145 10.12 4.49 2.56
N ARG A 146 10.46 5.68 3.07
CA ARG A 146 10.24 6.08 4.46
C ARG A 146 8.83 6.61 4.65
N ARG A 147 8.12 6.11 5.65
CA ARG A 147 6.79 6.63 5.97
C ARG A 147 6.88 8.05 6.52
N VAL A 148 6.04 8.92 5.98
CA VAL A 148 5.86 10.31 6.41
C VAL A 148 4.39 10.57 6.70
N LEU A 149 4.09 11.69 7.36
CA LEU A 149 2.71 12.14 7.45
C LEU A 149 2.22 12.46 6.04
N CYS A 150 1.01 12.03 5.72
CA CYS A 150 0.33 12.57 4.56
C CYS A 150 -0.01 14.01 4.90
N ASP A 151 0.64 14.96 4.21
CA ASP A 151 0.18 16.34 4.24
C ASP A 151 -1.25 16.33 3.72
N ALA A 152 -2.19 16.76 4.57
CA ALA A 152 -3.58 16.95 4.22
C ALA A 152 -3.61 18.06 3.17
N SER A 153 -3.74 17.66 1.90
CA SER A 153 -4.16 18.53 0.81
C SER A 153 -5.55 19.09 1.09
#